data_AF-A0A938SJK8-F1
#
_entry.id   AF-A0A938SJK8-F1
#
_cell.length_a   1.000
_cell.length_b   1.000
_cell.length_c   1.000
_cell.angle_alpha   90.00
_cell.angle_beta   90.00
_cell.angle_gamma   90.00
#
_symmetry.space_group_name_H-M   'P 1'
#
loop_
_entity.id
_entity.type
_entity.pdbx_description
1 polymer ?
#
loop_
_entity_poly.entity_id
_entity_poly.type
_entity_poly.pdbx_seq_one_letter_code
_entity_poly.pdbx_strand_id
1 'polypeptide(L)'
;MVGFASITPSLQRPAAPAETAMPIERPKLRNLEPIPTQVEGRQMIALRDPYHFAEQTVLVPEEVFFILTLFDGQHTVLDIQAEYMRRFGDLLFSDRVRQIIEQMDEACLLESERFESRKKRVEVEFRAARIRKSSHAGAAYEDDPAKLSAQLDGFFAPPDGPGKPSPQVGAKPVKGLVAPHIDLLRGGPCYAWAYHALGQACNAEVFVILGTVHIPTRQLFTATRKTFETPLGLMHTDRRFVDALARSYGERLFEDEFAHKIEHTIEFQVVFLQHLLGPSAIRTPIVPILCSS
;
A
#
# COMPACT_ATOMS: atom_id res chain seq x y z
N MET A 1 8.41 -32.85 -23.52
CA MET A 1 7.02 -32.75 -23.02
C MET A 1 7.10 -32.31 -21.57
N VAL A 2 6.99 -31.01 -21.33
CA VAL A 2 7.13 -30.41 -20.00
C VAL A 2 5.73 -30.09 -19.51
N GLY A 3 5.31 -30.78 -18.45
CA GLY A 3 4.05 -30.53 -17.76
C GLY A 3 4.14 -29.22 -17.00
N PHE A 4 3.25 -28.29 -17.32
CA PHE A 4 2.96 -27.13 -16.49
C PHE A 4 2.19 -27.59 -15.25
N ALA A 5 2.62 -27.15 -14.08
CA ALA A 5 1.85 -27.14 -12.84
C ALA A 5 2.14 -25.80 -12.17
N SER A 6 1.22 -25.07 -11.57
CA SER A 6 -0.24 -25.11 -11.52
C SER A 6 -0.64 -23.78 -10.90
N ILE A 7 -1.46 -22.99 -11.59
CA ILE A 7 -2.18 -21.88 -10.96
C ILE A 7 -3.14 -22.53 -9.98
N THR A 8 -2.99 -22.33 -8.68
CA THR A 8 -3.98 -22.80 -7.70
C THR A 8 -5.18 -21.86 -7.74
N PRO A 9 -6.39 -22.31 -8.11
CA PRO A 9 -7.59 -21.50 -8.03
C PRO A 9 -8.37 -21.86 -6.76
N SER A 10 -8.54 -20.91 -5.84
CA SER A 10 -9.63 -21.02 -4.86
C SER A 10 -10.96 -20.68 -5.55
N LEU A 11 -11.63 -21.70 -6.09
CA LEU A 11 -12.97 -21.60 -6.67
C LEU A 11 -14.03 -21.39 -5.58
N GLN A 12 -14.78 -20.29 -5.64
CA GLN A 12 -16.27 -20.32 -5.70
C GLN A 12 -16.91 -18.93 -5.84
N ARG A 13 -17.16 -18.52 -7.09
CA ARG A 13 -18.46 -18.07 -7.66
C ARG A 13 -18.26 -17.78 -9.16
N PRO A 14 -19.20 -18.12 -10.04
CA PRO A 14 -19.05 -17.84 -11.46
C PRO A 14 -19.11 -16.32 -11.70
N ALA A 15 -18.03 -15.75 -12.25
CA ALA A 15 -18.05 -14.42 -12.82
C ALA A 15 -18.93 -14.45 -14.08
N ALA A 16 -19.69 -13.37 -14.31
CA ALA A 16 -20.47 -13.16 -15.52
C ALA A 16 -19.56 -13.28 -16.78
N PRO A 17 -20.10 -13.71 -17.94
CA PRO A 17 -19.31 -13.84 -19.16
C PRO A 17 -18.65 -12.50 -19.49
N ALA A 18 -17.31 -12.52 -19.59
CA ALA A 18 -16.54 -11.37 -20.00
C ALA A 18 -16.97 -10.96 -21.42
N GLU A 19 -17.35 -9.70 -21.60
CA GLU A 19 -17.35 -9.08 -22.93
C GLU A 19 -15.97 -9.33 -23.53
N THR A 20 -15.90 -9.94 -24.71
CA THR A 20 -14.63 -10.19 -25.40
C THR A 20 -13.99 -8.86 -25.76
N ALA A 21 -13.12 -8.38 -24.87
CA ALA A 21 -12.30 -7.22 -25.08
C ALA A 21 -11.47 -7.42 -26.35
N MET A 22 -11.26 -6.34 -27.12
CA MET A 22 -10.42 -6.39 -28.31
C MET A 22 -9.00 -6.84 -27.94
N PRO A 23 -8.35 -7.70 -28.74
CA PRO A 23 -7.01 -8.19 -28.45
C PRO A 23 -6.01 -7.03 -28.42
N ILE A 24 -5.24 -6.93 -27.34
CA ILE A 24 -4.21 -5.91 -27.17
C ILE A 24 -3.02 -6.25 -28.09
N GLU A 25 -2.86 -5.50 -29.18
CA GLU A 25 -1.77 -5.74 -30.14
C GLU A 25 -0.43 -5.17 -29.69
N ARG A 26 -0.44 -4.08 -28.93
CA ARG A 26 0.74 -3.38 -28.38
C ARG A 26 0.57 -3.23 -26.87
N PRO A 27 0.92 -4.26 -26.08
CA PRO A 27 0.74 -4.22 -24.64
C PRO A 27 1.66 -3.20 -23.99
N LYS A 28 1.16 -2.53 -22.95
CA LYS A 28 1.95 -1.62 -22.13
C LYS A 28 1.81 -2.01 -20.66
N LEU A 29 2.91 -2.39 -20.03
CA LEU A 29 2.95 -2.70 -18.61
C LEU A 29 2.83 -1.40 -17.80
N ARG A 30 2.08 -1.44 -16.71
CA ARG A 30 2.08 -0.34 -15.74
C ARG A 30 3.43 -0.25 -15.05
N ASN A 31 3.63 0.86 -14.32
CA ASN A 31 4.76 1.00 -13.41
C ASN A 31 4.59 0.05 -12.20
N LEU A 32 5.12 -1.16 -12.32
CA LEU A 32 5.14 -2.21 -11.31
C LEU A 32 6.55 -2.33 -10.73
N GLU A 33 6.65 -2.77 -9.48
CA GLU A 33 7.92 -3.04 -8.82
C GLU A 33 8.28 -4.54 -9.00
N PRO A 34 9.33 -4.88 -9.76
CA PRO A 34 9.80 -6.25 -9.88
C PRO A 34 10.72 -6.60 -8.71
N ILE A 35 10.38 -7.66 -7.97
CA ILE A 35 11.14 -8.15 -6.82
C ILE A 35 11.63 -9.56 -7.12
N PRO A 36 12.95 -9.79 -7.23
CA PRO A 36 13.51 -11.14 -7.33
C PRO A 36 13.13 -11.96 -6.10
N THR A 37 12.64 -13.17 -6.30
CA THR A 37 12.20 -14.06 -5.22
C THR A 37 12.46 -15.53 -5.56
N GLN A 38 12.39 -16.39 -4.55
CA GLN A 38 12.44 -17.83 -4.73
C GLN A 38 11.13 -18.47 -4.27
N VAL A 39 10.55 -19.30 -5.14
CA VAL A 39 9.35 -20.07 -4.85
C VAL A 39 9.67 -21.53 -5.12
N GLU A 40 9.56 -22.39 -4.10
CA GLU A 40 9.87 -23.81 -4.18
C GLU A 40 11.26 -24.10 -4.80
N GLY A 41 12.25 -23.26 -4.47
CA GLY A 41 13.63 -23.38 -4.97
C GLY A 41 13.85 -22.88 -6.41
N ARG A 42 12.83 -22.33 -7.08
CA ARG A 42 12.94 -21.72 -8.40
C ARG A 42 13.04 -20.20 -8.28
N GLN A 43 13.96 -19.62 -9.05
CA GLN A 43 14.07 -18.16 -9.20
C GLN A 43 12.87 -17.63 -9.98
N MET A 44 12.19 -16.64 -9.41
CA MET A 44 10.99 -16.01 -9.95
C MET A 44 11.07 -14.49 -9.73
N ILE A 45 10.23 -13.75 -10.42
CA ILE A 45 10.07 -12.30 -10.23
C ILE A 45 8.64 -12.04 -9.79
N ALA A 46 8.48 -11.44 -8.62
CA ALA A 46 7.21 -10.96 -8.13
C ALA A 46 6.94 -9.56 -8.67
N LEU A 47 5.81 -9.37 -9.34
CA LEU A 47 5.34 -8.08 -9.86
C LEU A 47 4.40 -7.47 -8.84
N ARG A 48 4.93 -6.53 -8.04
CA ARG A 48 4.15 -5.82 -7.03
C ARG A 48 3.54 -4.56 -7.63
N ASP A 49 2.23 -4.38 -7.42
CA ASP A 49 1.54 -3.14 -7.75
C ASP A 49 1.60 -2.16 -6.56
N PRO A 50 2.39 -1.08 -6.63
CA PRO A 50 2.54 -0.15 -5.52
C PRO A 50 1.23 0.59 -5.18
N TYR A 51 0.27 0.65 -6.12
CA TYR A 51 -1.01 1.32 -5.92
C TYR A 51 -2.14 0.38 -5.46
N HIS A 52 -1.86 -0.93 -5.35
CA HIS A 52 -2.82 -1.95 -4.93
C HIS A 52 -4.15 -1.89 -5.70
N PHE A 53 -4.08 -1.74 -7.02
CA PHE A 53 -5.22 -1.93 -7.93
C PHE A 53 -5.37 -3.40 -8.34
N ALA A 54 -4.24 -4.09 -8.53
CA ALA A 54 -4.17 -5.54 -8.67
C ALA A 54 -4.53 -6.21 -7.34
N GLU A 55 -5.33 -7.28 -7.41
CA GLU A 55 -5.78 -8.01 -6.21
C GLU A 55 -4.69 -8.92 -5.64
N GLN A 56 -3.77 -9.38 -6.50
CA GLN A 56 -2.75 -10.35 -6.16
C GLN A 56 -1.42 -9.97 -6.78
N THR A 57 -0.34 -10.32 -6.09
CA THR A 57 1.02 -10.25 -6.63
C THR A 57 1.18 -11.36 -7.67
N VAL A 58 1.61 -11.01 -8.87
CA VAL A 58 1.85 -11.99 -9.94
C VAL A 58 3.31 -12.44 -9.90
N LEU A 59 3.52 -13.75 -9.93
CA LEU A 59 4.85 -14.37 -9.97
C LEU A 59 5.13 -14.87 -11.39
N VAL A 60 6.23 -14.41 -11.98
CA VAL A 60 6.63 -14.79 -13.33
C VAL A 60 8.06 -15.35 -13.36
N PRO A 61 8.36 -16.34 -14.22
CA PRO A 61 9.73 -16.73 -14.51
C PRO A 61 10.53 -15.60 -15.17
N GLU A 62 11.86 -15.68 -15.13
CA GLU A 62 12.75 -14.67 -15.74
C GLU A 62 12.51 -14.49 -17.25
N GLU A 63 12.26 -15.59 -17.97
CA GLU A 63 11.93 -15.58 -19.41
C GLU A 63 10.66 -14.78 -19.72
N VAL A 64 9.63 -14.94 -18.86
CA VAL A 64 8.38 -14.20 -18.99
C VAL A 64 8.61 -12.75 -18.61
N PHE A 65 9.37 -12.47 -17.56
CA PHE A 65 9.72 -11.10 -17.19
C PHE A 65 10.45 -10.37 -18.32
N PHE A 66 11.37 -11.02 -19.03
CA PHE A 66 11.98 -10.44 -20.23
C PHE A 66 10.92 -10.03 -21.27
N ILE A 67 9.93 -10.88 -21.54
CA ILE A 67 8.82 -10.52 -22.44
C ILE A 67 8.05 -9.30 -21.90
N LEU A 68 7.79 -9.22 -20.60
CA LEU A 68 7.12 -8.08 -19.98
C LEU A 68 7.92 -6.78 -20.09
N THR A 69 9.26 -6.84 -20.14
CA THR A 69 10.09 -5.64 -20.37
C THR A 69 9.87 -5.02 -21.77
N LEU A 70 9.31 -5.80 -22.70
CA LEU A 70 8.94 -5.36 -24.06
C LEU A 70 7.48 -4.87 -24.13
N PHE A 71 6.72 -4.94 -23.05
CA PHE A 71 5.36 -4.39 -23.01
C PHE A 71 5.43 -2.89 -22.75
N ASP A 72 5.83 -2.12 -23.75
CA ASP A 72 6.06 -0.67 -23.67
C ASP A 72 5.02 0.15 -24.46
N GLY A 73 4.02 -0.51 -25.04
CA GLY A 73 3.00 0.08 -25.92
C GLY A 73 3.50 0.35 -27.34
N GLN A 74 4.73 -0.04 -27.69
CA GLN A 74 5.30 0.10 -29.03
C GLN A 74 5.47 -1.26 -29.71
N HIS A 75 6.00 -2.25 -29.00
CA HIS A 75 6.24 -3.58 -29.57
C HIS A 75 4.94 -4.32 -29.86
N THR A 76 4.82 -4.84 -31.08
CA THR A 76 3.77 -5.77 -31.45
C THR A 76 4.11 -7.20 -30.99
N VAL A 77 3.13 -8.10 -31.05
CA VAL A 77 3.37 -9.54 -30.81
C VAL A 77 4.51 -10.09 -31.67
N LEU A 78 4.61 -9.69 -32.94
CA LEU A 78 5.68 -10.15 -33.84
C LEU A 78 7.06 -9.60 -33.42
N ASP A 79 7.12 -8.34 -32.98
CA ASP A 79 8.37 -7.74 -32.51
C ASP A 79 8.87 -8.44 -31.23
N ILE A 80 7.96 -8.74 -30.30
CA ILE A 80 8.26 -9.49 -29.06
C ILE A 80 8.85 -10.87 -29.39
N GLN A 81 8.28 -11.59 -30.37
CA GLN A 81 8.81 -12.88 -30.80
C GLN A 81 10.22 -12.74 -31.39
N ALA A 82 10.45 -11.71 -32.22
CA ALA A 82 11.76 -11.46 -32.82
C ALA A 82 12.82 -11.15 -31.76
N GLU A 83 12.51 -10.33 -30.74
CA GLU A 83 13.44 -10.03 -29.64
C GLU A 83 13.69 -11.24 -28.73
N TYR A 84 12.66 -12.02 -28.44
CA TYR A 84 12.82 -13.26 -27.68
C TYR A 84 13.76 -14.25 -28.38
N MET A 85 13.56 -14.48 -29.68
CA MET A 85 14.44 -15.33 -30.49
C MET A 85 15.88 -14.79 -30.48
N ARG A 86 16.06 -13.47 -30.57
CA ARG A 86 17.38 -12.85 -30.58
C ARG A 86 18.10 -12.99 -29.22
N ARG A 87 17.35 -12.97 -28.11
CA ARG A 87 17.89 -13.10 -26.74
C ARG A 87 18.19 -14.54 -26.34
N PHE A 88 17.27 -15.46 -26.62
CA PHE A 88 17.32 -16.84 -26.11
C PHE A 88 17.65 -17.89 -27.16
N GLY A 89 17.55 -17.56 -28.46
CA GLY A 89 17.77 -18.52 -29.55
C GLY A 89 16.60 -19.47 -29.80
N ASP A 90 15.50 -19.33 -29.06
CA ASP A 90 14.33 -20.20 -29.11
C ASP A 90 13.11 -19.50 -29.73
N LEU A 91 12.27 -20.30 -30.41
CA LEU A 91 11.03 -19.81 -31.01
C LEU A 91 9.94 -19.59 -29.96
N LEU A 92 9.50 -18.35 -29.80
CA LEU A 92 8.30 -18.00 -29.04
C LEU A 92 7.10 -17.93 -29.99
N PHE A 93 6.06 -18.73 -29.76
CA PHE A 93 4.84 -18.71 -30.58
C PHE A 93 3.95 -17.50 -30.23
N SER A 94 3.29 -16.92 -31.22
CA SER A 94 2.44 -15.74 -31.05
C SER A 94 1.27 -16.00 -30.08
N ASP A 95 0.73 -17.22 -30.07
CA ASP A 95 -0.34 -17.61 -29.13
C ASP A 95 0.14 -17.58 -27.68
N ARG A 96 1.41 -17.94 -27.43
CA ARG A 96 2.00 -17.85 -26.11
C ARG A 96 2.14 -16.39 -25.66
N VAL A 97 2.56 -15.50 -26.56
CA VAL A 97 2.62 -14.05 -26.27
C VAL A 97 1.23 -13.52 -25.93
N ARG A 98 0.21 -13.85 -26.72
CA ARG A 98 -1.17 -13.43 -26.47
C ARG A 98 -1.72 -13.95 -25.16
N GLN A 99 -1.40 -15.19 -24.78
CA GLN A 99 -1.76 -15.73 -23.46
C GLN A 99 -1.12 -14.93 -22.32
N ILE A 100 0.16 -14.55 -22.46
CA ILE A 100 0.83 -13.72 -21.45
C ILE A 100 0.15 -12.35 -21.37
N ILE A 101 -0.15 -11.73 -22.51
CA ILE A 101 -0.87 -10.44 -22.56
C ILE A 101 -2.21 -10.53 -21.84
N GLU A 102 -3.04 -11.53 -22.16
CA GLU A 102 -4.36 -11.72 -21.54
C GLU A 102 -4.22 -11.94 -20.02
N GLN A 103 -3.28 -12.76 -19.57
CA GLN A 103 -3.05 -13.00 -18.15
C GLN A 103 -2.63 -11.73 -17.39
N MET A 104 -1.79 -10.89 -18.00
CA MET A 104 -1.39 -9.61 -17.39
C MET A 104 -2.55 -8.60 -17.41
N ASP A 105 -3.38 -8.59 -18.46
CA ASP A 105 -4.56 -7.74 -18.55
C ASP A 105 -5.61 -8.14 -17.50
N GLU A 106 -5.92 -9.44 -17.39
CA GLU A 106 -6.80 -10.01 -16.36
C GLU A 106 -6.35 -9.62 -14.95
N ALA A 107 -5.04 -9.67 -14.69
CA ALA A 107 -4.44 -9.24 -13.43
C ALA A 107 -4.37 -7.71 -13.24
N CYS A 108 -4.88 -6.92 -14.20
CA CYS A 108 -4.85 -5.45 -14.20
C CYS A 108 -3.42 -4.88 -14.11
N LEU A 109 -2.46 -5.56 -14.74
CA LEU A 109 -1.04 -5.16 -14.78
C LEU A 109 -0.68 -4.33 -16.02
N LEU A 110 -1.55 -4.31 -17.03
CA LEU A 110 -1.39 -3.52 -18.24
C LEU A 110 -2.15 -2.19 -18.16
N GLU A 111 -1.66 -1.18 -18.87
CA GLU A 111 -2.44 0.01 -19.20
C GLU A 111 -3.49 -0.37 -20.26
N SER A 112 -4.69 -0.72 -19.79
CA SER A 112 -5.81 -1.16 -20.63
C SER A 112 -7.14 -0.58 -20.18
N GLU A 113 -8.19 -0.73 -20.99
CA GLU A 113 -9.56 -0.36 -20.60
C GLU A 113 -10.04 -1.13 -19.36
N ARG A 114 -9.61 -2.38 -19.19
CA ARG A 114 -9.90 -3.20 -18.01
C ARG A 114 -9.30 -2.56 -16.76
N PHE A 115 -8.02 -2.20 -16.82
CA PHE A 115 -7.34 -1.50 -15.72
C PHE A 115 -8.00 -0.15 -15.41
N GLU A 116 -8.28 0.67 -16.42
CA GLU A 116 -8.91 1.98 -16.23
C GLU A 116 -10.30 1.87 -15.58
N SER A 117 -11.08 0.87 -15.99
CA SER A 117 -12.38 0.56 -15.37
C SER A 117 -12.24 0.11 -13.91
N ARG A 118 -11.25 -0.74 -13.62
CA ARG A 118 -10.93 -1.17 -12.25
C ARG A 118 -10.49 0.00 -11.39
N LYS A 119 -9.57 0.83 -11.88
CA LYS A 119 -9.05 2.02 -11.19
C LYS A 119 -10.19 2.96 -10.79
N LYS A 120 -11.06 3.33 -11.73
CA LYS A 120 -12.24 4.18 -11.45
C LYS A 120 -13.15 3.55 -10.40
N ARG A 121 -13.41 2.25 -10.49
CA ARG A 121 -14.24 1.54 -9.50
C ARG A 121 -13.62 1.60 -8.10
N VAL A 122 -12.33 1.28 -7.97
CA VAL A 122 -11.60 1.31 -6.69
C VAL A 122 -11.56 2.72 -6.09
N GLU A 123 -11.36 3.75 -6.92
CA GLU A 123 -11.40 5.16 -6.48
C GLU A 123 -12.78 5.56 -5.96
N VAL A 124 -13.85 5.18 -6.66
CA VAL A 124 -15.24 5.44 -6.25
C VAL A 124 -15.58 4.71 -4.95
N GLU A 125 -15.24 3.42 -4.85
CA GLU A 125 -15.43 2.60 -3.66
C GLU A 125 -14.69 3.19 -2.45
N PHE A 126 -13.42 3.56 -2.64
CA PHE A 126 -12.63 4.19 -1.58
C PHE A 126 -13.24 5.53 -1.15
N ARG A 127 -13.63 6.39 -2.09
CA ARG A 127 -14.26 7.69 -1.78
C ARG A 127 -15.55 7.52 -0.99
N ALA A 128 -16.37 6.52 -1.31
CA ALA A 128 -17.61 6.21 -0.58
C ALA A 128 -17.37 5.56 0.80
N ALA A 129 -16.25 4.88 1.01
CA ALA A 129 -15.94 4.20 2.27
C ALA A 129 -15.78 5.18 3.45
N ARG A 130 -16.28 4.79 4.63
CA ARG A 130 -16.05 5.52 5.89
C ARG A 130 -14.77 5.09 6.61
N ILE A 131 -14.26 3.91 6.28
CA ILE A 131 -13.10 3.30 6.90
C ILE A 131 -11.99 3.25 5.86
N ARG A 132 -10.81 3.72 6.25
CA ARG A 132 -9.56 3.47 5.57
C ARG A 132 -8.95 2.22 6.21
N LYS A 133 -8.98 1.10 5.49
CA LYS A 133 -8.33 -0.13 5.92
C LYS A 133 -6.81 0.04 5.94
N SER A 134 -6.13 -0.72 6.79
CA SER A 134 -4.68 -0.84 6.75
C SER A 134 -4.24 -1.35 5.38
N SER A 135 -3.28 -0.67 4.76
CA SER A 135 -2.68 -1.12 3.50
C SER A 135 -1.34 -1.80 3.69
N HIS A 136 -0.74 -1.71 4.88
CA HIS A 136 0.60 -2.22 5.17
C HIS A 136 0.66 -3.33 6.23
N ALA A 137 -0.48 -3.72 6.79
CA ALA A 137 -0.58 -4.88 7.66
C ALA A 137 -0.19 -6.16 6.90
N GLY A 138 0.63 -7.00 7.50
CA GLY A 138 1.21 -8.21 6.91
C GLY A 138 2.41 -7.95 5.99
N ALA A 139 2.71 -6.70 5.64
CA ALA A 139 3.82 -6.34 4.76
C ALA A 139 4.91 -5.52 5.47
N ALA A 140 4.53 -4.44 6.15
CA ALA A 140 5.46 -3.57 6.89
C ALA A 140 5.40 -3.80 8.40
N TYR A 141 4.28 -4.35 8.89
CA TYR A 141 4.07 -4.72 10.29
C TYR A 141 3.13 -5.92 10.37
N GLU A 142 3.10 -6.59 11.52
CA GLU A 142 2.28 -7.80 11.71
C GLU A 142 0.77 -7.52 11.54
N ASP A 143 0.05 -8.43 10.87
CA ASP A 143 -1.40 -8.35 10.69
C ASP A 143 -2.19 -8.94 11.87
N ASP A 144 -1.57 -9.80 12.68
CA ASP A 144 -2.13 -10.31 13.92
C ASP A 144 -1.98 -9.29 15.06
N PRO A 145 -3.04 -8.94 15.81
CA PRO A 145 -2.99 -7.91 16.85
C PRO A 145 -2.00 -8.20 17.98
N ALA A 146 -1.85 -9.47 18.37
CA ALA A 146 -0.96 -9.86 19.46
C ALA A 146 0.50 -9.84 19.00
N LYS A 147 0.78 -10.33 17.79
CA LYS A 147 2.12 -10.23 17.18
C LYS A 147 2.51 -8.78 16.93
N LEU A 148 1.59 -7.93 16.46
CA LEU A 148 1.84 -6.50 16.27
C LEU A 148 2.17 -5.82 17.58
N SER A 149 1.42 -6.10 18.64
CA SER A 149 1.73 -5.56 19.97
C SER A 149 3.12 -5.99 20.44
N ALA A 150 3.47 -7.26 20.28
CA ALA A 150 4.80 -7.77 20.62
C ALA A 150 5.92 -7.17 19.76
N GLN A 151 5.68 -6.97 18.46
CA GLN A 151 6.60 -6.31 17.53
C GLN A 151 6.88 -4.87 17.99
N LEU A 152 5.83 -4.12 18.35
CA LEU A 152 5.95 -2.74 18.83
C LEU A 152 6.65 -2.70 20.20
N ASP A 153 6.28 -3.57 21.16
CA ASP A 153 6.97 -3.70 22.45
C ASP A 153 8.47 -3.99 22.24
N GLY A 154 8.81 -4.79 21.24
CA GLY A 154 10.19 -5.08 20.83
C GLY A 154 10.98 -3.84 20.41
N PHE A 155 10.35 -2.87 19.74
CA PHE A 155 11.00 -1.61 19.40
C PHE A 155 11.29 -0.72 20.61
N PHE A 156 10.53 -0.87 21.70
CA PHE A 156 10.82 -0.19 22.97
C PHE A 156 11.90 -0.90 23.78
N ALA A 157 12.25 -2.15 23.49
CA ALA A 157 13.17 -2.93 24.31
C ALA A 157 14.64 -2.48 24.18
N PRO A 158 15.44 -2.51 25.28
CA PRO A 158 16.88 -2.30 25.21
C PRO A 158 17.60 -3.36 24.35
N PRO A 159 18.80 -3.05 23.80
CA PRO A 159 19.58 -1.84 24.01
C PRO A 159 19.19 -0.66 23.10
N ASP A 160 18.49 -0.91 22.00
CA ASP A 160 18.23 0.12 20.98
C ASP A 160 17.02 1.00 21.30
N GLY A 161 16.04 0.44 22.05
CA GLY A 161 14.83 1.13 22.47
C GLY A 161 14.94 1.82 23.84
N PRO A 162 14.07 2.80 24.13
CA PRO A 162 14.09 3.61 25.36
C PRO A 162 13.54 2.91 26.61
N GLY A 163 13.05 1.67 26.49
CA GLY A 163 12.20 1.03 27.48
C GLY A 163 10.72 1.39 27.32
N LYS A 164 9.85 0.66 27.99
CA LYS A 164 8.40 0.91 27.96
C LYS A 164 8.09 2.26 28.62
N PRO A 165 7.36 3.17 27.94
CA PRO A 165 7.03 4.45 28.54
C PRO A 165 6.14 4.28 29.77
N SER A 166 6.35 5.16 30.75
CA SER A 166 5.51 5.29 31.94
C SER A 166 5.26 6.77 32.21
N PRO A 167 4.05 7.15 32.66
CA PRO A 167 3.76 8.53 33.03
C PRO A 167 4.76 9.05 34.05
N GLN A 168 5.40 10.19 33.77
CA GLN A 168 6.40 10.78 34.65
C GLN A 168 5.83 12.02 35.35
N VAL A 169 5.88 12.02 36.69
CA VAL A 169 5.45 13.17 37.50
C VAL A 169 6.33 14.38 37.19
N GLY A 170 5.69 15.51 36.86
CA GLY A 170 6.38 16.76 36.53
C GLY A 170 6.98 16.84 35.12
N ALA A 171 6.74 15.83 34.26
CA ALA A 171 7.13 15.92 32.86
C ALA A 171 6.33 17.03 32.15
N LYS A 172 7.03 17.79 31.30
CA LYS A 172 6.41 18.86 30.52
C LYS A 172 5.48 18.24 29.46
N PRO A 173 4.27 18.78 29.25
CA PRO A 173 3.37 18.28 28.21
C PRO A 173 4.03 18.35 26.83
N VAL A 174 3.98 17.25 26.08
CA VAL A 174 4.47 17.21 24.69
C VAL A 174 3.49 17.99 23.80
N LYS A 175 4.00 19.03 23.12
CA LYS A 175 3.21 19.87 22.19
C LYS A 175 3.36 19.48 20.73
N GLY A 176 4.40 18.74 20.39
CA GLY A 176 4.69 18.27 19.05
C GLY A 176 5.74 17.17 19.09
N LEU A 177 5.70 16.30 18.09
CA LEU A 177 6.62 15.18 17.93
C LEU A 177 7.06 15.10 16.47
N VAL A 178 8.33 14.78 16.25
CA VAL A 178 8.84 14.40 14.93
C VAL A 178 9.24 12.94 15.02
N ALA A 179 8.57 12.10 14.24
CA ALA A 179 8.84 10.68 14.13
C ALA A 179 9.19 10.36 12.67
N PRO A 180 10.01 9.34 12.41
CA PRO A 180 10.29 8.90 11.05
C PRO A 180 9.03 8.34 10.37
N HIS A 181 9.12 8.10 9.06
CA HIS A 181 8.13 7.35 8.28
C HIS A 181 8.77 6.19 7.50
N ILE A 182 10.04 5.87 7.80
CA ILE A 182 10.74 4.73 7.19
C ILE A 182 10.10 3.41 7.60
N ASP A 183 10.30 2.38 6.78
CA ASP A 183 9.95 0.99 7.07
C ASP A 183 10.23 0.59 8.53
N LEU A 184 9.22 -0.02 9.18
CA LEU A 184 9.25 -0.29 10.61
C LEU A 184 10.30 -1.33 11.00
N LEU A 185 10.62 -2.28 10.13
CA LEU A 185 11.67 -3.27 10.39
C LEU A 185 13.06 -2.62 10.44
N ARG A 186 13.24 -1.49 9.75
CA ARG A 186 14.50 -0.71 9.77
C ARG A 186 14.52 0.38 10.82
N GLY A 187 13.39 1.04 11.05
CA GLY A 187 13.32 2.26 11.85
C GLY A 187 12.62 2.14 13.21
N GLY A 188 12.06 0.98 13.55
CA GLY A 188 11.18 0.78 14.71
C GLY A 188 11.66 1.44 16.01
N PRO A 189 12.91 1.21 16.47
CA PRO A 189 13.42 1.85 17.68
C PRO A 189 13.39 3.39 17.64
N CYS A 190 13.59 4.01 16.48
CA CYS A 190 13.53 5.47 16.34
C CYS A 190 12.11 6.01 16.58
N TYR A 191 11.07 5.31 16.11
CA TYR A 191 9.69 5.62 16.48
C TYR A 191 9.50 5.45 17.99
N ALA A 192 9.99 4.36 18.58
CA ALA A 192 9.84 4.10 20.01
C ALA A 192 10.42 5.24 20.88
N TRP A 193 11.59 5.78 20.52
CA TRP A 193 12.15 6.98 21.18
C TRP A 193 11.23 8.20 21.11
N ALA A 194 10.64 8.45 19.94
CA ALA A 194 9.70 9.56 19.75
C ALA A 194 8.45 9.37 20.62
N TYR A 195 7.83 8.18 20.56
CA TYR A 195 6.61 7.86 21.29
C TYR A 195 6.82 7.65 22.79
N HIS A 196 8.05 7.34 23.22
CA HIS A 196 8.39 7.25 24.64
C HIS A 196 8.18 8.60 25.35
N ALA A 197 8.64 9.70 24.74
CA ALA A 197 8.42 11.04 25.28
C ALA A 197 6.93 11.38 25.39
N LEU A 198 6.13 10.98 24.38
CA LEU A 198 4.68 11.15 24.43
C LEU A 198 4.05 10.33 25.57
N GLY A 199 4.49 9.08 25.77
CA GLY A 199 3.98 8.22 26.83
C GLY A 199 4.29 8.69 28.25
N GLN A 200 5.34 9.49 28.43
CA GLN A 200 5.67 10.12 29.72
C GLN A 200 4.74 11.29 30.06
N ALA A 201 4.23 12.00 29.04
CA ALA A 201 3.47 13.24 29.22
C ALA A 201 2.44 13.47 28.10
N CYS A 202 1.46 12.58 27.97
CA CYS A 202 0.34 12.72 27.03
C CYS A 202 -0.91 13.27 27.73
N ASN A 203 -1.38 14.44 27.29
CA ASN A 203 -2.67 15.00 27.68
C ASN A 203 -3.47 15.53 26.47
N ALA A 204 -3.15 15.03 25.26
CA ALA A 204 -3.83 15.45 24.05
C ALA A 204 -5.23 14.82 23.95
N GLU A 205 -6.20 15.63 23.56
CA GLU A 205 -7.56 15.17 23.24
C GLU A 205 -7.70 14.84 21.75
N VAL A 206 -6.86 15.44 20.90
CA VAL A 206 -6.81 15.25 19.44
C VAL A 206 -5.36 15.26 18.98
N PHE A 207 -4.98 14.35 18.07
CA PHE A 207 -3.66 14.34 17.44
C PHE A 207 -3.73 14.81 15.99
N VAL A 208 -3.08 15.93 15.66
CA VAL A 208 -2.89 16.31 14.25
C VAL A 208 -1.65 15.60 13.72
N ILE A 209 -1.81 14.81 12.65
CA ILE A 209 -0.72 14.04 12.04
C ILE A 209 -0.46 14.61 10.65
N LEU A 210 0.71 15.24 10.49
CA LEU A 210 1.21 15.70 9.19
C LEU A 210 2.14 14.64 8.63
N GLY A 211 1.74 14.00 7.54
CA GLY A 211 2.53 12.98 6.85
C GLY A 211 2.93 13.43 5.46
N THR A 212 4.14 13.11 5.01
CA THR A 212 4.51 13.27 3.60
C THR A 212 3.70 12.30 2.73
N VAL A 213 3.47 12.65 1.47
CA VAL A 213 2.90 11.75 0.46
C VAL A 213 3.94 11.44 -0.61
N HIS A 214 4.03 10.16 -0.97
CA HIS A 214 5.03 9.64 -1.92
C HIS A 214 4.51 9.53 -3.36
N ILE A 215 3.24 9.87 -3.58
CA ILE A 215 2.64 9.91 -4.91
C ILE A 215 2.36 11.35 -5.34
N PRO A 216 2.36 11.63 -6.66
CA PRO A 216 1.99 12.94 -7.15
C PRO A 216 0.58 13.35 -6.68
N THR A 217 0.47 14.56 -6.17
CA THR A 217 -0.79 15.18 -5.73
C THR A 217 -0.96 16.53 -6.42
N ARG A 218 -2.21 16.94 -6.62
CA ARG A 218 -2.56 18.26 -7.16
C ARG A 218 -2.57 19.33 -6.07
N GLN A 219 -2.79 18.94 -4.82
CA GLN A 219 -2.94 19.85 -3.69
C GLN A 219 -1.77 19.72 -2.72
N LEU A 220 -1.37 20.86 -2.11
CA LEU A 220 -0.33 20.89 -1.09
C LEU A 220 -0.70 20.08 0.15
N PHE A 221 -1.98 20.11 0.52
CA PHE A 221 -2.52 19.39 1.66
C PHE A 221 -3.71 18.55 1.24
N THR A 222 -3.76 17.31 1.74
CA THR A 222 -4.86 16.38 1.51
C THR A 222 -5.31 15.77 2.83
N ALA A 223 -6.53 16.10 3.28
CA ALA A 223 -7.12 15.48 4.47
C ALA A 223 -8.07 14.35 4.08
N THR A 224 -8.46 13.55 5.07
CA THR A 224 -9.54 12.58 4.92
C THR A 224 -10.47 12.64 6.13
N ARG A 225 -11.74 12.29 5.93
CA ARG A 225 -12.74 12.13 7.01
C ARG A 225 -12.82 10.68 7.51
N LYS A 226 -12.07 9.76 6.90
CA LYS A 226 -12.19 8.32 7.14
C LYS A 226 -11.58 7.94 8.48
N THR A 227 -12.20 6.99 9.17
CA THR A 227 -11.63 6.32 10.35
C THR A 227 -10.54 5.36 9.86
N PHE A 228 -9.40 5.32 10.54
CA PHE A 228 -8.33 4.39 10.21
C PHE A 228 -8.58 3.07 10.95
N GLU A 229 -8.45 1.96 10.24
CA GLU A 229 -8.48 0.61 10.79
C GLU A 229 -7.07 0.02 10.73
N THR A 230 -6.63 -0.57 11.84
CA THR A 230 -5.40 -1.36 11.93
C THR A 230 -5.70 -2.65 12.69
N PRO A 231 -4.75 -3.60 12.78
CA PRO A 231 -4.92 -4.77 13.64
C PRO A 231 -5.17 -4.43 15.13
N LEU A 232 -4.73 -3.25 15.60
CA LEU A 232 -4.97 -2.80 16.98
C LEU A 232 -6.37 -2.17 17.17
N GLY A 233 -7.18 -2.09 16.11
CA GLY A 233 -8.54 -1.59 16.13
C GLY A 233 -8.73 -0.28 15.36
N LEU A 234 -9.77 0.46 15.73
CA LEU A 234 -10.14 1.71 15.05
C LEU A 234 -9.48 2.93 15.68
N MET A 235 -9.07 3.88 14.84
CA MET A 235 -8.64 5.23 15.21
C MET A 235 -9.53 6.24 14.50
N HIS A 236 -10.37 6.93 15.26
CA HIS A 236 -11.33 7.87 14.68
C HIS A 236 -10.64 9.14 14.20
N THR A 237 -11.14 9.66 13.08
CA THR A 237 -10.78 11.00 12.63
C THR A 237 -11.73 12.03 13.25
N ASP A 238 -11.20 13.13 13.78
CA ASP A 238 -12.01 14.27 14.22
C ASP A 238 -12.58 14.99 12.99
N ARG A 239 -13.76 14.53 12.58
CA ARG A 239 -14.47 15.08 11.42
C ARG A 239 -14.86 16.53 11.62
N ARG A 240 -15.14 16.98 12.86
CA ARG A 240 -15.51 18.38 13.11
C ARG A 240 -14.31 19.29 12.87
N PHE A 241 -13.13 18.85 13.29
CA PHE A 241 -11.88 19.55 13.00
C PHE A 241 -11.61 19.59 11.50
N VAL A 242 -11.67 18.43 10.82
CA VAL A 242 -11.44 18.34 9.37
C VAL A 242 -12.42 19.20 8.58
N ASP A 243 -13.69 19.23 8.96
CA ASP A 243 -14.71 20.07 8.32
C ASP A 243 -14.49 21.57 8.58
N ALA A 244 -13.96 21.94 9.76
CA ALA A 244 -13.55 23.32 10.04
C ALA A 244 -12.36 23.74 9.17
N LEU A 245 -11.38 22.85 9.00
CA LEU A 245 -10.24 23.07 8.11
C LEU A 245 -10.70 23.21 6.66
N ALA A 246 -11.61 22.36 6.19
CA ALA A 246 -12.18 22.42 4.84
C ALA A 246 -12.94 23.73 4.59
N ARG A 247 -13.68 24.26 5.58
CA ARG A 247 -14.35 25.57 5.46
C ARG A 247 -13.35 26.73 5.27
N SER A 248 -12.15 26.60 5.82
CA SER A 248 -11.11 27.64 5.72
C SER A 248 -10.22 27.47 4.48
N TYR A 249 -9.86 26.24 4.13
CA TYR A 249 -8.92 25.90 3.05
C TYR A 249 -9.63 25.66 1.71
N GLY A 250 -10.87 25.19 1.75
CA GLY A 250 -11.68 24.79 0.59
C GLY A 250 -11.81 23.28 0.43
N GLU A 251 -12.85 22.84 -0.29
CA GLU A 251 -13.12 21.42 -0.57
C GLU A 251 -12.02 20.74 -1.42
N ARG A 252 -11.13 21.52 -2.03
CA ARG A 252 -9.93 21.02 -2.70
C ARG A 252 -9.09 20.13 -1.78
N LEU A 253 -9.18 20.30 -0.46
CA LEU A 253 -8.53 19.46 0.56
C LEU A 253 -8.80 17.94 0.39
N PHE A 254 -9.85 17.55 -0.34
CA PHE A 254 -10.24 16.16 -0.57
C PHE A 254 -10.07 15.69 -2.02
N GLU A 255 -9.52 16.52 -2.92
CA GLU A 255 -9.37 16.15 -4.34
C GLU A 255 -8.48 14.92 -4.53
N ASP A 256 -7.36 14.87 -3.80
CA ASP A 256 -6.42 13.76 -3.83
C ASP A 256 -6.62 12.78 -2.67
N GLU A 257 -7.81 12.72 -2.05
CA GLU A 257 -8.10 11.87 -0.87
C GLU A 257 -7.69 10.40 -1.09
N PHE A 258 -7.75 9.91 -2.34
CA PHE A 258 -7.31 8.57 -2.70
C PHE A 258 -5.84 8.27 -2.35
N ALA A 259 -4.97 9.28 -2.28
CA ALA A 259 -3.58 9.12 -1.84
C ALA A 259 -3.50 8.52 -0.44
N HIS A 260 -4.48 8.78 0.43
CA HIS A 260 -4.56 8.11 1.72
C HIS A 260 -4.65 6.59 1.56
N LYS A 261 -5.33 6.02 0.56
CA LYS A 261 -5.52 4.56 0.47
C LYS A 261 -4.22 3.75 0.59
N ILE A 262 -3.11 4.27 0.08
CA ILE A 262 -1.84 3.55 -0.06
C ILE A 262 -0.68 4.17 0.72
N GLU A 263 -0.88 5.34 1.35
CA GLU A 263 0.22 6.08 1.97
C GLU A 263 0.49 5.59 3.40
N HIS A 264 1.69 5.10 3.68
CA HIS A 264 2.07 4.52 4.96
C HIS A 264 2.33 5.57 6.05
N THR A 265 2.74 6.78 5.66
CA THR A 265 3.32 7.75 6.60
C THR A 265 2.44 8.02 7.83
N ILE A 266 1.13 8.19 7.62
CA ILE A 266 0.16 8.39 8.72
C ILE A 266 -0.21 7.06 9.38
N GLU A 267 -0.35 5.98 8.61
CA GLU A 267 -0.75 4.66 9.11
C GLU A 267 0.22 4.14 10.18
N PHE A 268 1.53 4.32 9.98
CA PHE A 268 2.53 3.94 10.97
C PHE A 268 2.38 4.73 12.27
N GLN A 269 2.13 6.04 12.19
CA GLN A 269 1.88 6.85 13.39
C GLN A 269 0.61 6.41 14.13
N VAL A 270 -0.42 5.99 13.40
CA VAL A 270 -1.67 5.46 13.99
C VAL A 270 -1.41 4.19 14.77
N VAL A 271 -0.62 3.26 14.23
CA VAL A 271 -0.25 2.01 14.93
C VAL A 271 0.50 2.30 16.24
N PHE A 272 1.48 3.22 16.23
CA PHE A 272 2.18 3.61 17.46
C PHE A 272 1.28 4.33 18.46
N LEU A 273 0.40 5.23 18.02
CA LEU A 273 -0.57 5.89 18.89
C LEU A 273 -1.54 4.89 19.53
N GLN A 274 -2.05 3.93 18.75
CA GLN A 274 -2.95 2.89 19.28
C GLN A 274 -2.25 2.00 20.29
N HIS A 275 -1.00 1.60 20.02
CA HIS A 275 -0.20 0.82 20.96
C HIS A 275 0.07 1.60 22.27
N LEU A 276 0.39 2.89 22.16
CA LEU A 276 0.69 3.72 23.33
C LEU A 276 -0.56 4.03 24.18
N LEU A 277 -1.68 4.38 23.53
CA LEU A 277 -2.92 4.79 24.20
C LEU A 277 -3.78 3.59 24.64
N GLY A 278 -3.53 2.42 24.05
CA GLY A 278 -4.29 1.20 24.28
C GLY A 278 -5.80 1.43 24.08
N PRO A 279 -6.66 0.97 25.00
CA PRO A 279 -8.12 1.14 24.90
C PRO A 279 -8.61 2.59 24.85
N SER A 280 -7.77 3.58 25.19
CA SER A 280 -8.13 4.99 25.09
C SER A 280 -8.01 5.54 23.66
N ALA A 281 -7.29 4.87 22.76
CA ALA A 281 -7.09 5.33 21.38
C ALA A 281 -8.41 5.61 20.66
N ILE A 282 -9.43 4.76 20.86
CA ILE A 282 -10.75 4.94 20.25
C ILE A 282 -11.46 6.23 20.68
N ARG A 283 -11.07 6.83 21.81
CA ARG A 283 -11.63 8.09 22.33
C ARG A 283 -10.76 9.31 22.05
N THR A 284 -9.57 9.14 21.49
CA THR A 284 -8.62 10.22 21.22
C THR A 284 -8.40 10.33 19.72
N PRO A 285 -9.25 11.07 18.99
CA PRO A 285 -9.22 11.08 17.54
C PRO A 285 -7.98 11.74 16.95
N ILE A 286 -7.75 11.48 15.66
CA ILE A 286 -6.68 12.08 14.86
C ILE A 286 -7.23 13.09 13.84
N VAL A 287 -6.36 13.94 13.32
CA VAL A 287 -6.59 14.78 12.13
C VAL A 287 -5.48 14.44 11.13
N PRO A 288 -5.73 13.52 10.18
CA PRO A 288 -4.73 13.03 9.25
C PRO A 288 -4.62 13.96 8.03
N ILE A 289 -3.45 14.56 7.81
CA ILE A 289 -3.18 15.47 6.70
C ILE A 289 -1.91 15.01 5.97
N LEU A 290 -2.07 14.65 4.71
CA LEU A 290 -0.95 14.41 3.81
C LEU A 290 -0.43 15.75 3.26
N CYS A 291 0.88 15.90 3.20
CA CYS A 291 1.61 17.07 2.73
C CYS A 291 2.39 16.67 1.46
N SER A 292 2.17 17.37 0.36
CA SER A 292 2.91 17.14 -0.89
C SER A 292 4.40 17.38 -0.71
N SER A 293 5.23 16.59 -1.40
CA SER A 293 6.67 16.81 -1.52
C SER A 293 7.02 17.77 -2.65
#